data_AF-A0A9K3HA36-F1
#
_entry.id   AF-A0A9K3HA36-F1
#
_cell.length_a   1.000
_cell.length_b   1.000
_cell.length_c   1.000
_cell.angle_alpha   90.00
_cell.angle_beta   90.00
_cell.angle_gamma   90.00
#
_symmetry.space_group_name_H-M   'P 1'
#
loop_
_entity.id
_entity.type
_entity.pdbx_description
1 polymer ?
#
loop_
_entity_poly.entity_id
_entity_poly.type
_entity_poly.pdbx_seq_one_letter_code
_entity_poly.pdbx_strand_id
1 'polypeptide(L)' 'MDSSYKKELQGVFEGKGFSLPQLFVRGEHIGGADEIKRLHEEGKLFDLMKGFPVMDPGFVCRNCGVVRFVP' A
#
# COMPACT_ATOMS: atom_id res chain seq x y z
N MET A 1 -5.00 -12.92 -2.36
CA MET A 1 -6.13 -11.98 -2.21
C MET A 1 -7.40 -12.80 -2.20
N ASP A 2 -8.08 -12.85 -1.08
CA ASP A 2 -9.33 -13.58 -0.97
C ASP A 2 -10.48 -12.82 -1.68
N SER A 3 -11.60 -13.52 -1.87
CA SER A 3 -12.75 -12.98 -2.59
C SER A 3 -13.48 -11.86 -1.84
N SER A 4 -13.37 -11.80 -0.51
CA SER A 4 -13.96 -10.73 0.30
C SER A 4 -13.24 -9.42 0.06
N TYR A 5 -11.90 -9.42 0.14
CA TYR A 5 -11.11 -8.22 -0.12
C TYR A 5 -11.27 -7.70 -1.56
N LYS A 6 -11.47 -8.61 -2.53
CA LYS A 6 -11.73 -8.20 -3.92
C LYS A 6 -13.05 -7.46 -4.07
N LYS A 7 -14.10 -7.91 -3.39
CA LYS A 7 -15.42 -7.25 -3.40
C LYS A 7 -15.35 -5.89 -2.72
N GLU A 8 -14.60 -5.77 -1.63
CA GLU A 8 -14.37 -4.49 -0.95
C GLU A 8 -13.71 -3.48 -1.89
N LEU A 9 -12.63 -3.85 -2.59
CA LEU A 9 -12.00 -2.97 -3.58
C LEU A 9 -12.96 -2.60 -4.72
N GLN A 10 -13.78 -3.53 -5.20
CA GLN A 10 -14.81 -3.20 -6.20
C GLN A 10 -15.80 -2.15 -5.68
N GLY A 11 -16.15 -2.19 -4.40
CA GLY A 11 -16.96 -1.16 -3.75
C GLY A 11 -16.27 0.20 -3.70
N VAL A 12 -14.99 0.23 -3.30
CA VAL A 12 -14.18 1.46 -3.26
C VAL A 12 -14.06 2.12 -4.63
N PHE A 13 -13.91 1.33 -5.69
CA PHE A 13 -13.82 1.84 -7.06
C PHE A 13 -15.17 2.00 -7.76
N GLU A 14 -16.29 1.92 -7.03
CA GLU A 14 -17.65 2.08 -7.57
C GLU A 14 -17.95 1.13 -8.75
N GLY A 15 -17.36 -0.07 -8.75
CA GLY A 15 -17.48 -1.04 -9.84
C GLY A 15 -16.67 -0.69 -11.10
N LYS A 16 -15.89 0.40 -11.11
CA LYS A 16 -14.96 0.71 -12.20
C LYS A 16 -13.82 -0.32 -12.20
N GLY A 17 -13.33 -0.65 -13.39
CA GLY A 17 -12.18 -1.53 -13.54
C GLY A 17 -10.94 -0.91 -12.88
N PHE A 18 -10.22 -1.71 -12.09
CA PHE A 18 -8.93 -1.34 -11.50
C PHE A 18 -7.90 -2.44 -11.76
N SER A 19 -6.63 -2.05 -11.88
CA SER A 19 -5.49 -2.96 -11.91
C SER A 19 -4.83 -3.03 -10.53
N LEU A 20 -4.06 -4.07 -10.26
CA LEU A 20 -3.22 -4.12 -9.06
C LEU A 20 -1.76 -3.85 -9.44
N PRO A 21 -0.96 -3.29 -8.52
CA PRO A 21 -1.30 -2.81 -7.18
C PRO A 21 -2.14 -1.51 -7.16
N GLN A 22 -2.85 -1.27 -6.05
CA GLN A 22 -3.48 0.00 -5.69
C GLN A 22 -2.94 0.46 -4.33
N LEU A 23 -2.42 1.69 -4.27
CA LEU A 23 -1.86 2.26 -3.04
C LEU A 23 -2.89 3.15 -2.35
N PHE A 24 -3.04 2.91 -1.05
CA PHE A 24 -3.80 3.76 -0.15
C PHE A 24 -2.88 4.24 0.98
N VAL A 25 -2.94 5.52 1.33
CA VAL A 25 -2.15 6.11 2.41
C VAL A 25 -3.11 6.83 3.35
N ARG A 26 -3.16 6.39 4.61
CA ARG A 26 -4.08 6.93 5.64
C ARG A 26 -5.56 6.92 5.23
N GLY A 27 -5.97 5.90 4.47
CA GLY A 27 -7.34 5.75 3.96
C GLY A 27 -7.59 6.43 2.62
N GLU A 28 -6.69 7.29 2.15
CA GLU A 28 -6.83 7.99 0.87
C GLU A 28 -6.25 7.16 -0.28
N HIS A 29 -6.98 7.10 -1.40
CA HIS A 29 -6.54 6.43 -2.62
C HIS A 29 -5.48 7.27 -3.35
N ILE A 30 -4.29 6.73 -3.53
CA ILE A 30 -3.17 7.43 -4.19
C ILE A 30 -3.07 7.07 -5.67
N GLY A 31 -3.34 5.81 -6.04
CA GLY A 31 -3.33 5.37 -7.43
C GLY A 31 -2.78 3.97 -7.65
N GLY A 32 -2.70 3.60 -8.93
CA GLY A 32 -2.14 2.33 -9.40
C GLY A 32 -0.63 2.37 -9.62
N ALA A 33 -0.07 1.29 -10.18
CA ALA A 33 1.36 1.14 -10.39
C ALA A 33 2.03 2.32 -11.13
N ASP A 34 1.41 2.80 -12.21
CA ASP A 34 1.98 3.88 -13.04
C ASP A 34 1.98 5.22 -12.30
N GLU A 35 0.88 5.56 -11.62
CA GLU A 35 0.79 6.73 -10.74
C GLU A 35 1.87 6.70 -9.64
N ILE A 36 2.02 5.56 -8.96
CA ILE A 36 3.01 5.40 -7.88
C ILE A 36 4.42 5.57 -8.42
N LYS A 37 4.72 4.97 -9.59
CA LYS A 37 6.02 5.08 -10.24
C LYS A 37 6.33 6.53 -10.59
N ARG A 38 5.39 7.25 -11.19
CA ARG A 38 5.53 8.68 -11.49
C ARG A 38 5.80 9.50 -10.23
N LEU A 39 5.01 9.28 -9.16
CA LEU A 39 5.21 9.99 -7.88
C LEU A 39 6.59 9.70 -7.25
N HIS A 40 7.10 8.48 -7.40
CA HIS A 40 8.43 8.11 -6.94
C HIS A 40 9.52 8.84 -7.72
N GLU A 41 9.44 8.83 -9.06
CA GLU A 41 10.39 9.50 -9.95
C GLU A 41 10.40 11.02 -9.77
N GLU A 42 9.24 11.62 -9.46
CA GLU A 42 9.12 13.05 -9.12
C GLU A 42 9.57 13.38 -7.68
N GLY A 43 9.92 12.39 -6.86
CA GLY A 43 10.32 12.56 -5.45
C GLY A 43 9.16 12.87 -4.49
N LYS A 44 7.91 12.95 -4.98
CA LYS A 44 6.72 13.34 -4.20
C LYS A 44 6.14 12.20 -3.36
N LEU A 45 6.45 10.94 -3.71
CA LEU A 45 5.96 9.79 -2.95
C LEU A 45 6.43 9.81 -1.49
N PHE A 46 7.64 10.30 -1.24
CA PHE A 46 8.20 10.37 0.11
C PHE A 46 7.43 11.33 1.01
N ASP A 47 6.91 12.44 0.46
CA ASP A 47 6.11 13.40 1.22
C ASP A 47 4.82 12.78 1.75
N LEU A 48 4.19 11.89 0.98
CA LEU A 48 3.02 11.12 1.40
C LEU A 48 3.35 10.15 2.54
N MET A 49 4.59 9.69 2.62
CA MET A 49 5.08 8.75 3.64
C MET A 49 5.61 9.44 4.91
N LYS A 50 5.60 10.77 4.98
CA LYS A 50 6.06 11.49 6.19
C LYS A 50 5.19 11.15 7.40
N GLY A 51 5.83 10.81 8.51
CA GLY A 51 5.16 10.47 9.77
C GLY A 51 4.86 8.99 9.96
N PHE A 52 5.19 8.12 8.99
CA PHE A 52 5.24 6.68 9.25
C PHE A 52 6.52 6.34 10.04
N PRO A 53 6.46 5.39 10.99
CA PRO A 53 7.63 4.91 11.70
C PRO A 53 8.58 4.23 10.70
N VAL A 54 9.82 4.71 10.64
CA VAL A 54 10.89 4.09 9.88
C VAL A 54 11.54 3.03 10.76
N MET A 55 11.55 1.80 10.26
CA MET A 55 12.19 0.68 10.95
C MET A 55 13.67 0.63 10.53
N ASP A 56 14.55 0.35 11.48
CA ASP A 56 15.95 0.06 11.18
C ASP A 56 16.04 -1.18 10.26
N PRO A 57 16.79 -1.14 9.14
CA PRO A 57 16.88 -2.27 8.23
C PRO A 57 17.38 -3.58 8.86
N GLY A 58 18.13 -3.50 9.96
CA GLY A 58 18.61 -4.65 10.72
C GLY A 58 17.66 -5.12 11.84
N PHE A 59 16.53 -4.45 12.05
CA PHE A 59 15.57 -4.85 13.07
C PHE A 59 14.82 -6.13 12.67
N VAL A 60 14.88 -7.13 13.55
CA VAL A 60 14.06 -8.34 13.45
C VAL A 60 13.31 -8.54 14.77
N CYS A 61 11.98 -8.56 14.72
CA CYS A 61 11.17 -8.85 15.90
C CYS A 61 11.41 -10.31 16.33
N ARG A 62 11.85 -10.52 17.58
CA ARG A 62 12.11 -11.86 18.13
C ARG A 62 10.88 -12.76 18.17
N ASN A 63 9.68 -12.20 18.16
CA ASN A 63 8.43 -12.96 18.24
C ASN A 63 7.80 -13.22 16.86
N CYS A 64 7.76 -12.23 15.97
CA CYS A 64 7.10 -12.37 14.66
C CYS A 64 8.07 -12.42 13.46
N GLY A 65 9.38 -12.25 13.65
CA GLY A 65 10.33 -12.30 12.52
C GLY A 65 10.05 -11.26 11.42
N VAL A 66 9.38 -10.16 11.76
CA VAL A 66 8.94 -9.08 10.83
C VAL A 66 7.86 -9.51 9.82
N VAL A 67 7.22 -10.68 10.01
CA VAL A 67 6.07 -11.06 9.17
C VAL A 67 4.88 -10.15 9.49
N ARG A 68 4.30 -9.56 8.44
CA ARG A 68 3.09 -8.72 8.56
C ARG A 68 1.80 -9.48 8.25
N PHE A 69 1.90 -10.53 7.45
CA PHE A 69 0.78 -11.39 7.09
C PHE A 69 1.19 -12.83 7.37
N VAL A 70 0.35 -13.55 8.12
CA VAL A 70 0.46 -14.99 8.37
C VAL A 70 -0.69 -15.65 7.58
N PRO A 71 -0.46 -16.78 6.90
CA PRO A 71 -1.51 -17.48 6.17
C PRO A 71 -2.70 -17.90 7.03
#